data_AF-I2NL72-F1
#
_entry.id   AF-I2NL72-F1
#
_cell.length_a   1.000
_cell.length_b   1.000
_cell.length_c   1.000
_cell.angle_alpha   90.00
_cell.angle_beta   90.00
_cell.angle_gamma   90.00
#
_symmetry.space_group_name_H-M   'P 1'
#
loop_
_entity.id
_entity.type
_entity.pdbx_description
1 polymer ?
#
loop_
_entity_poly.entity_id
_entity_poly.type
_entity_poly.pdbx_seq_one_letter_code
_entity_poly.pdbx_strand_id
1 'polypeptide(L)'
;QALLLENQKQSTQITSMESYFRNGITAPQFAKGLNGVNSQKINDHLQQVKWLYKDGNNDWRVTSYARDRYMTEEPVPISPHGKEPFFTYRPVLLQKGAAKIYKWYTQQKLTMKSNWNGEFTQDKAVGL
;
A
#
# COMPACT_ATOMS: atom_id res chain seq x y z
N GLN A 1 -24.78 6.03 14.87
CA GLN A 1 -25.16 5.14 13.75
C GLN A 1 -24.27 5.29 12.51
N ALA A 2 -23.74 6.48 12.16
CA ALA A 2 -22.85 6.67 10.99
C ALA A 2 -21.57 5.81 11.01
N LEU A 3 -20.93 5.65 12.18
CA LEU A 3 -19.68 4.89 12.33
C LEU A 3 -19.81 3.40 11.95
N LEU A 4 -20.98 2.78 12.18
CA LEU A 4 -21.23 1.38 11.83
C LEU A 4 -21.40 1.20 10.32
N LEU A 5 -22.11 2.14 9.67
CA LEU A 5 -22.28 2.16 8.22
C LEU A 5 -20.94 2.39 7.50
N GLU A 6 -20.10 3.26 8.07
CA GLU A 6 -18.75 3.51 7.56
C GLU A 6 -17.85 2.29 7.72
N ASN A 7 -17.85 1.62 8.88
CA ASN A 7 -17.10 0.38 9.10
C ASN A 7 -17.55 -0.74 8.13
N GLN A 8 -18.86 -0.87 7.87
CA GLN A 8 -19.37 -1.85 6.91
C GLN A 8 -18.91 -1.54 5.49
N LYS A 9 -18.99 -0.28 5.04
CA LYS A 9 -18.47 0.14 3.72
C LYS A 9 -16.95 -0.05 3.59
N GLN A 10 -16.20 0.25 4.65
CA GLN A 10 -14.74 0.02 4.73
C GLN A 10 -14.43 -1.48 4.59
N SER A 11 -15.17 -2.35 5.29
CA SER A 11 -15.02 -3.80 5.21
C SER A 11 -15.34 -4.31 3.79
N THR A 12 -16.41 -3.82 3.16
CA THR A 12 -16.79 -4.25 1.80
C THR A 12 -15.75 -3.84 0.75
N GLN A 13 -15.13 -2.67 0.85
CA GLN A 13 -14.02 -2.28 -0.04
C GLN A 13 -12.76 -3.13 0.21
N ILE A 14 -12.44 -3.43 1.46
CA ILE A 14 -11.30 -4.31 1.78
C ILE A 14 -11.56 -5.73 1.24
N THR A 15 -12.79 -6.23 1.39
CA THR A 15 -13.21 -7.54 0.87
C THR A 15 -13.24 -7.57 -0.66
N SER A 16 -13.72 -6.52 -1.34
CA SER A 16 -13.63 -6.46 -2.81
C SER A 16 -12.18 -6.41 -3.30
N MET A 17 -11.25 -5.97 -2.45
CA MET A 17 -9.81 -5.97 -2.70
C MET A 17 -9.09 -7.27 -2.29
N GLU A 18 -9.78 -8.26 -1.70
CA GLU A 18 -9.17 -9.56 -1.35
C GLU A 18 -8.63 -10.32 -2.57
N SER A 19 -9.23 -10.12 -3.75
CA SER A 19 -8.71 -10.67 -5.01
C SER A 19 -7.32 -10.10 -5.36
N TYR A 20 -7.05 -8.82 -5.05
CA TYR A 20 -5.75 -8.18 -5.24
C TYR A 20 -4.71 -8.60 -4.18
N PHE A 21 -5.14 -8.98 -2.97
CA PHE A 21 -4.24 -9.44 -1.90
C PHE A 21 -3.63 -10.81 -2.15
N ARG A 22 -4.19 -11.62 -3.05
CA ARG A 22 -3.59 -12.91 -3.43
C ARG A 22 -2.21 -12.75 -4.09
N ASN A 23 -1.89 -11.55 -4.62
CA ASN A 23 -0.68 -11.30 -5.41
C ASN A 23 0.21 -10.17 -4.84
N GLY A 24 0.58 -10.22 -3.55
CA GLY A 24 1.73 -9.45 -3.04
C GLY A 24 1.75 -7.96 -3.43
N ILE A 25 0.63 -7.25 -3.30
CA ILE A 25 0.55 -5.85 -3.71
C ILE A 25 1.48 -4.97 -2.88
N THR A 26 2.27 -4.12 -3.52
CA THR A 26 3.12 -3.14 -2.82
C THR A 26 2.29 -1.96 -2.29
N ALA A 27 2.78 -1.26 -1.27
CA ALA A 27 2.08 -0.08 -0.74
C ALA A 27 1.85 1.04 -1.79
N PRO A 28 2.79 1.36 -2.69
CA PRO A 28 2.54 2.30 -3.78
C PRO A 28 1.45 1.84 -4.75
N GLN A 29 1.41 0.55 -5.11
CA GLN A 29 0.35 0.01 -5.96
C GLN A 29 -1.02 0.12 -5.28
N PHE A 30 -1.11 -0.22 -4.00
CA PHE A 30 -2.33 -0.04 -3.22
C PHE A 30 -2.76 1.43 -3.16
N ALA A 31 -1.82 2.34 -2.86
CA ALA A 31 -2.10 3.77 -2.78
C ALA A 31 -2.59 4.38 -4.11
N LYS A 32 -2.19 3.84 -5.27
CA LYS A 32 -2.72 4.25 -6.59
C LYS A 32 -4.21 3.94 -6.75
N GLY A 33 -4.73 2.96 -6.00
CA GLY A 33 -6.15 2.64 -5.96
C GLY A 33 -6.98 3.63 -5.14
N LEU A 34 -6.35 4.44 -4.28
CA LEU A 34 -7.02 5.41 -3.43
C LEU A 34 -7.10 6.77 -4.12
N ASN A 35 -8.29 7.37 -4.18
CA ASN A 35 -8.44 8.69 -4.80
C ASN A 35 -7.60 9.74 -4.04
N GLY A 36 -6.99 10.67 -4.78
CA GLY A 36 -6.26 11.78 -4.16
C GLY A 36 -4.96 11.44 -3.44
N VAL A 37 -4.67 10.19 -3.07
CA VAL A 37 -3.44 9.84 -2.36
C VAL A 37 -2.23 10.05 -3.26
N ASN A 38 -1.17 10.68 -2.72
CA ASN A 38 0.11 10.75 -3.39
C ASN A 38 0.87 9.43 -3.18
N SER A 39 0.70 8.50 -4.12
CA SER A 39 1.35 7.18 -4.07
C SER A 39 2.88 7.21 -4.07
N GLN A 40 3.51 8.32 -4.48
CA GLN A 40 4.98 8.46 -4.41
C GLN A 40 5.47 8.69 -2.97
N LYS A 41 4.60 9.20 -2.09
CA LYS A 41 4.92 9.54 -0.69
C LYS A 41 4.48 8.49 0.32
N ILE A 42 3.85 7.40 -0.12
CA ILE A 42 3.39 6.36 0.81
C ILE A 42 4.55 5.68 1.53
N ASN A 43 5.66 5.40 0.85
CA ASN A 43 6.80 4.75 1.49
C ASN A 43 7.49 5.66 2.50
N ASP A 44 7.54 6.97 2.26
CA ASP A 44 8.02 7.96 3.23
C ASP A 44 7.16 7.92 4.51
N HIS A 45 5.83 7.86 4.37
CA HIS A 45 4.93 7.71 5.52
C HIS A 45 5.15 6.37 6.24
N LEU A 46 5.30 5.28 5.50
CA LEU A 46 5.58 3.95 6.07
C LEU A 46 6.92 3.90 6.79
N GLN A 47 7.91 4.66 6.34
CA GLN A 47 9.17 4.83 7.05
C GLN A 47 8.99 5.59 8.35
N GLN A 48 8.22 6.69 8.35
CA GLN A 48 7.93 7.49 9.55
C GLN A 48 7.23 6.66 10.65
N VAL A 49 6.34 5.74 10.27
CA VAL A 49 5.65 4.81 11.21
C VAL A 49 6.44 3.51 11.46
N LYS A 50 7.71 3.45 11.05
CA LYS A 50 8.63 2.33 11.26
C LYS A 50 8.17 1.00 10.65
N TRP A 51 7.47 1.03 9.53
CA TRP A 51 7.14 -0.17 8.75
C TRP A 51 8.21 -0.48 7.71
N LEU A 52 8.76 0.56 7.09
CA LEU A 52 9.81 0.45 6.09
C LEU A 52 11.09 1.13 6.56
N TYR A 53 12.22 0.67 6.02
CA TYR A 53 13.50 1.35 6.11
C TYR A 53 14.26 1.16 4.79
N LYS A 54 15.33 1.96 4.60
CA LYS A 54 16.26 1.78 3.49
C LYS A 54 17.46 0.96 3.97
N ASP A 55 17.79 -0.12 3.27
CA ASP A 55 19.00 -0.89 3.56
C ASP A 55 20.26 -0.23 2.96
N GLY A 56 21.41 -0.92 3.05
CA GLY A 56 22.68 -0.42 2.53
C GLY A 56 22.72 -0.18 1.02
N ASN A 57 21.80 -0.80 0.27
CA ASN A 57 21.66 -0.60 -1.18
C ASN A 57 20.62 0.47 -1.53
N ASN A 58 20.08 1.17 -0.52
CA ASN A 58 18.97 2.08 -0.67
C ASN A 58 17.71 1.39 -1.22
N ASP A 59 17.52 0.10 -0.95
CA ASP A 59 16.29 -0.63 -1.25
C ASP A 59 15.32 -0.54 -0.07
N TRP A 60 14.02 -0.52 -0.36
CA TRP A 60 13.00 -0.54 0.69
C TRP A 60 12.90 -1.92 1.30
N ARG A 61 13.01 -2.02 2.63
CA ARG A 61 12.91 -3.26 3.39
C ARG A 61 11.89 -3.13 4.52
N VAL A 62 11.31 -4.25 4.94
CA VAL A 62 10.32 -4.29 6.01
C VAL A 62 11.00 -4.44 7.37
N THR A 63 10.64 -3.60 8.34
CA THR A 63 11.15 -3.72 9.71
C THR A 63 10.62 -4.98 10.41
N SER A 64 11.35 -5.48 11.41
CA SER A 64 10.90 -6.63 12.22
C SER A 64 9.53 -6.42 12.86
N TYR A 65 9.20 -5.18 13.25
CA TYR A 65 7.89 -4.82 13.80
C TYR A 65 6.75 -5.04 12.81
N ALA A 66 6.96 -4.80 11.51
CA ALA A 66 5.90 -4.81 10.51
C ALA A 66 5.80 -6.12 9.70
N ARG A 67 6.89 -6.89 9.56
CA ARG A 67 7.06 -8.05 8.65
C ARG A 67 6.04 -9.19 8.81
N ASP A 68 5.48 -9.33 10.01
CA ASP A 68 4.53 -10.41 10.28
C ASP A 68 3.15 -9.86 10.68
N ARG A 69 2.99 -8.52 10.64
CA ARG A 69 1.79 -7.81 11.11
C ARG A 69 1.07 -7.06 10.01
N TYR A 70 1.81 -6.47 9.09
CA TYR A 70 1.27 -5.50 8.12
C TYR A 70 1.84 -5.66 6.72
N MET A 71 3.09 -6.06 6.61
CA MET A 71 3.79 -6.24 5.34
C MET A 71 4.60 -7.52 5.40
N THR A 72 5.00 -8.11 4.29
CA THR A 72 6.05 -9.13 4.22
C THR A 72 6.99 -8.79 3.07
N GLU A 73 8.02 -9.60 2.82
CA GLU A 73 8.91 -9.44 1.68
C GLU A 73 8.76 -10.61 0.71
N GLU A 74 8.59 -10.28 -0.56
CA GLU A 74 8.52 -11.26 -1.65
C GLU A 74 9.86 -11.31 -2.39
N PRO A 75 10.46 -12.49 -2.60
CA PRO A 75 11.65 -12.63 -3.41
C PRO A 75 11.33 -12.33 -4.88
N VAL A 76 12.10 -11.43 -5.48
CA VAL A 76 11.99 -11.06 -6.89
C VAL A 76 13.26 -11.51 -7.62
N PRO A 77 13.15 -12.45 -8.57
CA PRO A 77 14.31 -12.85 -9.37
C PRO A 77 14.70 -11.71 -10.31
N ILE A 78 15.98 -11.37 -10.31
CA ILE A 78 16.60 -10.43 -11.24
C ILE A 78 17.60 -11.22 -12.07
N SER A 79 17.44 -11.15 -13.40
CA SER A 79 18.35 -11.78 -14.36
C SER A 79 18.89 -10.69 -15.31
N PRO A 80 19.99 -10.01 -14.93
CA PRO A 80 20.60 -8.99 -15.79
C PRO A 80 21.34 -9.67 -16.95
N HIS A 81 21.32 -9.03 -18.12
CA HIS A 81 22.03 -9.55 -19.29
C HIS A 81 23.54 -9.68 -19.01
N GLY A 82 24.09 -10.88 -19.20
CA GLY A 82 25.52 -11.17 -19.01
C GLY A 82 25.99 -11.24 -17.55
N LYS A 83 25.07 -11.35 -16.58
CA LYS A 83 25.39 -11.54 -15.17
C LYS A 83 24.62 -12.72 -14.59
N GLU A 84 25.16 -13.30 -13.51
CA GLU A 84 24.46 -14.34 -12.77
C GLU A 84 23.13 -13.81 -12.19
N PRO A 85 22.03 -14.57 -12.32
CA PRO A 85 20.77 -14.24 -11.68
C PRO A 85 20.91 -14.17 -10.16
N PHE A 86 20.19 -13.23 -9.56
CA PHE A 86 20.11 -13.10 -8.10
C PHE A 86 18.70 -12.74 -7.68
N PHE A 87 18.43 -12.81 -6.38
CA PHE A 87 17.14 -12.38 -5.82
C PHE A 87 17.29 -11.02 -5.12
N THR A 88 16.32 -10.14 -5.35
CA THR A 88 16.04 -9.04 -4.42
C THR A 88 14.79 -9.35 -3.61
N TYR A 89 14.49 -8.53 -2.61
CA TYR A 89 13.33 -8.71 -1.73
C TYR A 89 12.48 -7.45 -1.75
N ARG A 90 11.22 -7.59 -2.12
CA ARG A 90 10.30 -6.46 -2.30
C ARG A 90 9.26 -6.44 -1.17
N PRO A 91 9.07 -5.31 -0.47
CA PRO A 91 8.00 -5.15 0.49
C PRO A 91 6.61 -5.23 -0.15
N VAL A 92 5.76 -6.11 0.38
CA VAL A 92 4.37 -6.31 -0.07
C VAL A 92 3.42 -6.25 1.13
N LEU A 93 2.18 -5.83 0.92
CA LEU A 93 1.18 -5.66 1.98
C LEU A 93 0.52 -6.98 2.33
N LEU A 94 0.34 -7.20 3.63
CA LEU A 94 -0.67 -8.13 4.15
C LEU A 94 -2.03 -7.41 4.20
N GLN A 95 -3.13 -8.17 4.22
CA GLN A 95 -4.49 -7.62 4.32
C GLN A 95 -4.64 -6.63 5.49
N LYS A 96 -4.03 -6.95 6.64
CA LYS A 96 -4.02 -6.07 7.82
C LYS A 96 -3.26 -4.76 7.61
N GLY A 97 -2.19 -4.77 6.82
CA GLY A 97 -1.45 -3.55 6.46
C GLY A 97 -2.27 -2.65 5.56
N ALA A 98 -2.92 -3.22 4.57
CA ALA A 98 -3.80 -2.49 3.67
C ALA A 98 -5.01 -1.87 4.37
N ALA A 99 -5.70 -2.63 5.23
CA ALA A 99 -6.79 -2.12 6.05
C ALA A 99 -6.34 -0.92 6.91
N LYS A 100 -5.12 -0.98 7.44
CA LYS A 100 -4.56 0.11 8.24
C LYS A 100 -4.19 1.34 7.41
N ILE A 101 -3.62 1.16 6.20
CA ILE A 101 -3.37 2.26 5.27
C ILE A 101 -4.69 2.91 4.85
N TYR A 102 -5.72 2.12 4.56
CA TYR A 102 -7.04 2.65 4.23
C TYR A 102 -7.65 3.46 5.39
N LYS A 103 -7.48 3.00 6.64
CA LYS A 103 -7.85 3.78 7.82
C LYS A 103 -7.09 5.10 7.94
N TRP A 104 -5.80 5.13 7.61
CA TRP A 104 -5.05 6.40 7.58
C TRP A 104 -5.54 7.32 6.47
N TYR A 105 -5.91 6.77 5.31
CA TYR A 105 -6.51 7.50 4.22
C TYR A 105 -7.82 8.19 4.64
N THR A 106 -8.79 7.47 5.21
CA THR A 106 -10.05 8.07 5.67
C THR A 106 -9.87 9.09 6.80
N GLN A 107 -8.80 8.94 7.58
CA GLN A 107 -8.40 9.91 8.61
C GLN A 107 -7.57 11.10 8.07
N GLN A 108 -7.35 11.19 6.76
CA GLN A 108 -6.51 12.22 6.12
C GLN A 108 -5.09 12.30 6.68
N LYS A 109 -4.53 11.16 7.11
CA LYS A 109 -3.17 11.07 7.67
C LYS A 109 -2.10 10.77 6.62
N LEU A 110 -2.52 10.44 5.40
CA LEU A 110 -1.62 10.23 4.26
C LEU A 110 -1.39 11.54 3.51
N THR A 111 -0.24 11.67 2.87
CA THR A 111 0.02 12.79 1.98
C THR A 111 -0.90 12.70 0.75
N MET A 112 -1.72 13.74 0.57
CA MET A 112 -2.62 13.87 -0.59
C MET A 112 -1.92 14.63 -1.72
N LYS A 113 -2.45 14.50 -2.95
CA LYS A 113 -2.05 15.32 -4.09
C LYS A 113 -2.45 16.77 -3.86
N SER A 114 -1.66 17.71 -4.36
CA SER A 114 -1.93 19.15 -4.25
C SER A 114 -3.23 19.58 -4.94
N ASN A 115 -3.65 18.86 -5.97
CA ASN A 115 -4.88 19.12 -6.74
C ASN A 115 -6.05 18.21 -6.35
N TRP A 116 -5.99 17.53 -5.19
CA TRP A 116 -7.07 16.68 -4.75
C TRP A 116 -8.28 17.51 -4.29
N ASN A 117 -9.48 17.11 -4.71
CA ASN A 117 -10.74 17.80 -4.45
C ASN A 117 -11.35 17.51 -3.06
N GLY A 118 -10.70 16.69 -2.23
CA GLY A 118 -11.20 16.30 -0.91
C GLY A 118 -12.17 15.12 -0.92
N GLU A 119 -12.50 14.57 -2.08
CA GLU A 119 -13.46 13.47 -2.20
C GLU A 119 -12.75 12.11 -2.20
N PHE A 120 -13.31 11.18 -1.42
CA PHE A 120 -12.75 9.83 -1.26
C PHE A 120 -13.18 8.87 -2.37
N THR A 121 -14.22 9.23 -3.12
CA THR A 121 -14.77 8.46 -4.23
C THR A 121 -13.89 8.57 -5.47
N GLN A 122 -13.64 7.44 -6.12
CA GLN A 122 -13.16 7.46 -7.49
C GLN A 122 -14.37 7.63 -8.39
N ASP A 123 -14.54 8.81 -9.01
CA ASP A 123 -15.38 8.95 -10.20
C ASP A 123 -14.68 8.25 -11.36
N LYS A 124 -14.69 6.91 -11.33
CA LYS A 124 -14.43 6.14 -12.54
C LYS A 124 -15.74 6.09 -13.31
N ALA A 125 -15.96 7.08 -14.15
CA ALA A 125 -16.75 6.85 -15.34
C ALA A 125 -15.99 5.82 -16.18
N VAL A 126 -16.26 4.53 -15.94
CA VAL A 126 -15.93 3.50 -16.91
C VAL A 126 -16.95 3.71 -18.01
N GLY A 127 -16.61 4.54 -18.99
CA GLY A 127 -17.42 4.67 -20.20
C GLY A 127 -17.65 3.28 -20.78
N LEU A 128 -18.90 2.85 -20.81
CA LEU A 128 -19.38 1.81 -21.72
C LEU A 128 -19.58 2.45 -23.10
#